data_AF-A0A720YML8-F1
#
_entry.id   AF-A0A720YML8-F1
#
_cell.length_a   1.000
_cell.length_b   1.000
_cell.length_c   1.000
_cell.angle_alpha   90.00
_cell.angle_beta   90.00
_cell.angle_gamma   90.00
#
_symmetry.space_group_name_H-M   'P 1'
#
loop_
_entity.id
_entity.type
_entity.pdbx_description
1 polymer ?
#
loop_
_entity_poly.entity_id
_entity_poly.type
_entity_poly.pdbx_seq_one_letter_code
_entity_poly.pdbx_strand_id
1 'polypeptide(L)'
;MTKEIVTFKGFNKDLKCRGFQFAIGETFHHDGKVEACGSGFHACECPFDVFSYYPPAESRYAETISFGITDSEEGGDTKIASSSITIKDELTLPQFIQRGIEWIWSKIDKSLEQQIMCGSWSAATNTGNRSAATNTGYQSAATNTGYQSAATNTGDWSAATNTGYQSAATNTGDWSAATNTGRWSAATNTGNRSAATNTGDWSAATNTGYQSAATNTGDRSAATNTGDCSAATNTGNRSAATNTGD
;
A
#
# COMPACT_ATOMS: atom_id res chain seq x y z
N MET A 1 41.62 22.98 12.41
CA MET A 1 40.25 23.53 12.36
C MET A 1 39.40 22.68 13.28
N THR A 2 38.63 23.29 14.16
CA THR A 2 37.63 22.59 14.98
C THR A 2 36.51 22.08 14.08
N LYS A 3 35.99 20.87 14.33
CA LYS A 3 34.89 20.29 13.56
C LYS A 3 33.63 21.15 13.74
N GLU A 4 33.03 21.55 12.63
CA GLU A 4 31.72 22.22 12.61
C GLU A 4 30.65 21.18 12.30
N ILE A 5 29.53 21.24 13.03
CA ILE A 5 28.42 20.31 12.92
C ILE A 5 27.15 21.11 12.67
N VAL A 6 26.48 20.86 11.53
CA VAL A 6 25.14 21.40 11.29
C VAL A 6 24.19 20.75 12.28
N THR A 7 23.50 21.59 13.03
CA THR A 7 22.61 21.20 14.12
C THR A 7 21.34 22.02 14.06
N PHE A 8 20.37 21.64 14.88
CA PHE A 8 19.06 22.25 14.96
C PHE A 8 18.71 22.48 16.41
N LYS A 9 18.16 23.65 16.70
CA LYS A 9 17.86 24.06 18.07
C LYS A 9 16.46 24.64 18.19
N GLY A 10 15.78 24.24 19.27
CA GLY A 10 14.55 24.84 19.73
C GLY A 10 14.80 25.87 20.84
N PHE A 11 13.93 26.85 20.93
CA PHE A 11 13.90 27.87 21.96
C PHE A 11 12.46 28.13 22.40
N ASN A 12 12.28 28.77 23.55
CA ASN A 12 10.98 29.37 23.87
C ASN A 12 10.68 30.57 22.94
N LYS A 13 9.48 31.15 23.07
CA LYS A 13 9.02 32.28 22.22
C LYS A 13 9.95 33.50 22.25
N ASP A 14 10.73 33.66 23.32
CA ASP A 14 11.66 34.76 23.53
C ASP A 14 13.09 34.47 23.05
N LEU A 15 13.33 33.37 22.30
CA LEU A 15 14.68 32.89 21.93
C LEU A 15 15.58 32.58 23.13
N LYS A 16 15.00 32.06 24.22
CA LYS A 16 15.76 31.63 25.39
C LYS A 16 15.81 30.12 25.53
N CYS A 17 16.91 29.63 26.09
CA CYS A 17 17.08 28.26 26.56
C CYS A 17 17.68 28.30 27.97
N ARG A 18 16.95 27.78 28.97
CA ARG A 18 17.34 27.80 30.40
C ARG A 18 17.80 29.18 30.91
N GLY A 19 17.17 30.25 30.43
CA GLY A 19 17.48 31.64 30.84
C GLY A 19 18.58 32.34 30.05
N PHE A 20 19.38 31.60 29.27
CA PHE A 20 20.35 32.20 28.34
C PHE A 20 19.61 32.76 27.11
N GLN A 21 19.92 34.01 26.74
CA GLN A 21 19.32 34.70 25.60
C GLN A 21 20.15 34.45 24.34
N PHE A 22 19.48 34.03 23.27
CA PHE A 22 20.07 33.89 21.95
C PHE A 22 19.53 34.96 21.00
N ALA A 23 20.27 35.18 19.90
CA ALA A 23 19.87 36.03 18.79
C ALA A 23 20.21 35.31 17.46
N ILE A 24 19.34 35.49 16.46
CA ILE A 24 19.56 34.96 15.10
C ILE A 24 20.71 35.73 14.45
N GLY A 25 21.60 35.02 13.75
CA GLY A 25 22.81 35.54 13.13
C GLY A 25 24.02 35.63 14.07
N GLU A 26 23.85 35.40 15.37
CA GLU A 26 24.93 35.55 16.35
C GLU A 26 25.62 34.23 16.71
N THR A 27 26.85 34.37 17.22
CA THR A 27 27.68 33.28 17.72
C THR A 27 27.90 33.43 19.21
N PHE A 28 27.72 32.34 19.94
CA PHE A 28 27.82 32.31 21.39
C PHE A 28 28.91 31.34 21.82
N HIS A 29 29.55 31.67 22.94
CA HIS A 29 30.61 30.88 23.55
C HIS A 29 30.27 30.57 25.01
N HIS A 30 30.52 29.33 25.41
CA HIS A 30 30.34 28.81 26.76
C HIS A 30 31.70 28.56 27.39
N ASP A 31 31.90 29.14 28.57
CA ASP A 31 33.11 28.94 29.37
C ASP A 31 32.94 27.72 30.31
N GLY A 32 33.98 26.91 30.39
CA GLY A 32 34.06 25.76 31.30
C GLY A 32 33.79 24.41 30.64
N LYS A 33 33.45 23.41 31.46
CA LYS A 33 33.24 22.02 30.99
C LYS A 33 32.01 21.97 30.07
N VAL A 34 32.12 21.23 28.98
CA VAL A 34 31.02 20.85 28.09
C VAL A 34 30.67 19.40 28.39
N GLU A 35 29.39 19.12 28.67
CA GLU A 35 28.91 17.79 29.03
C GLU A 35 27.49 17.61 28.50
N ALA A 36 27.25 16.51 27.79
CA ALA A 36 25.94 16.16 27.29
C ALA A 36 24.93 16.15 28.47
N CYS A 37 23.77 16.78 28.26
CA CYS A 37 22.75 17.02 29.30
C CYS A 37 23.15 17.91 30.51
N GLY A 38 24.45 18.11 30.77
CA GLY A 38 24.97 18.87 31.90
C GLY A 38 25.21 20.37 31.60
N SER A 39 26.07 20.68 30.63
CA SER A 39 26.58 22.03 30.38
C SER A 39 27.00 22.26 28.93
N GLY A 40 27.14 23.53 28.53
CA GLY A 40 27.35 23.94 27.14
C GLY A 40 26.05 24.22 26.40
N PHE A 41 26.15 24.45 25.09
CA PHE A 41 25.00 24.70 24.24
C PHE A 41 24.46 23.40 23.64
N HIS A 42 23.22 23.05 23.99
CA HIS A 42 22.58 21.86 23.45
C HIS A 42 21.84 22.13 22.13
N ALA A 43 22.05 21.27 21.14
CA ALA A 43 21.35 21.23 19.85
C ALA A 43 21.30 19.78 19.34
N CYS A 44 20.50 19.47 18.32
CA CYS A 44 20.39 18.11 17.76
C CYS A 44 20.87 18.07 16.31
N GLU A 45 21.50 16.99 15.85
CA GLU A 45 21.82 16.82 14.42
C GLU A 45 20.56 16.51 13.59
N CYS A 46 19.64 15.71 14.14
CA CYS A 46 18.32 15.45 13.57
C CYS A 46 17.32 16.52 14.04
N PRO A 47 16.66 17.26 13.13
CA PRO A 47 15.63 18.22 13.50
C PRO A 47 14.51 17.65 14.37
N PHE A 48 14.07 16.41 14.11
CA PHE A 48 12.91 15.83 14.79
C PHE A 48 13.17 15.50 16.26
N ASP A 49 14.42 15.28 16.66
CA ASP A 49 14.77 15.06 18.07
C ASP A 49 14.55 16.32 18.91
N VAL A 50 14.59 17.51 18.29
CA VAL A 50 14.31 18.78 18.96
C VAL A 50 12.89 18.82 19.53
N PHE A 51 11.92 18.15 18.90
CA PHE A 51 10.53 18.13 19.36
C PHE A 51 10.34 17.44 20.71
N SER A 52 11.26 16.56 21.11
CA SER A 52 11.28 15.94 22.44
C SER A 52 11.56 16.96 23.56
N TYR A 53 12.17 18.09 23.23
CA TYR A 53 12.57 19.14 24.18
C TYR A 53 11.77 20.44 24.02
N TYR A 54 11.35 20.74 22.79
CA TYR A 54 10.69 21.98 22.40
C TYR A 54 9.46 21.68 21.54
N PRO A 55 8.25 21.66 22.13
CA PRO A 55 7.03 21.32 21.41
C PRO A 55 6.65 22.40 20.36
N PRO A 56 6.18 22.01 19.16
CA PRO A 56 5.88 22.93 18.05
C PRO A 56 4.90 24.06 18.35
N ALA A 57 3.97 23.86 19.28
CA ALA A 57 2.96 24.85 19.61
C ALA A 57 3.51 26.07 20.36
N GLU A 58 4.66 25.93 21.02
CA GLU A 58 5.17 26.93 21.98
C GLU A 58 6.61 27.34 21.72
N SER A 59 7.24 26.80 20.68
CA SER A 59 8.67 26.91 20.46
C SER A 59 9.01 27.57 19.13
N ARG A 60 10.21 28.16 19.09
CA ARG A 60 10.86 28.68 17.87
C ARG A 60 12.03 27.78 17.51
N TYR A 61 12.37 27.70 16.23
CA TYR A 61 13.37 26.76 15.73
C TYR A 61 14.40 27.45 14.84
N ALA A 62 15.66 27.00 14.91
CA ALA A 62 16.73 27.51 14.07
C ALA A 62 17.63 26.40 13.54
N GLU A 63 18.22 26.63 12.36
CA GLU A 63 19.43 25.95 11.94
C GLU A 63 20.63 26.58 12.66
N THR A 64 21.54 25.74 13.15
CA THR A 64 22.69 26.15 13.93
C THR A 64 23.96 25.47 13.45
N ILE A 65 25.11 26.09 13.71
CA ILE A 65 26.42 25.43 13.59
C ILE A 65 26.98 25.28 14.99
N SER A 66 27.18 24.04 15.43
CA SER A 66 27.81 23.71 16.71
C SER A 66 29.27 23.35 16.47
N PHE A 67 30.17 23.94 17.26
CA PHE A 67 31.61 23.77 17.08
C PHE A 67 32.40 23.99 18.38
N GLY A 68 33.71 23.75 18.33
CA GLY A 68 34.60 23.80 19.49
C GLY A 68 34.68 22.44 20.19
N ILE A 69 34.64 22.43 21.53
CA ILE A 69 34.55 21.19 22.31
C ILE A 69 33.11 20.69 22.21
N THR A 70 32.93 19.40 21.92
CA THR A 70 31.61 18.76 21.78
C THR A 70 31.52 17.49 22.60
N ASP A 71 30.35 17.21 23.13
CA ASP A 71 30.02 15.98 23.85
C ASP A 71 28.63 15.47 23.47
N SER A 72 28.42 14.15 23.48
CA SER A 72 27.17 13.49 23.07
C SER A 72 26.97 12.18 23.82
N GLU A 73 25.72 11.83 24.11
CA GLU A 73 25.40 10.54 24.76
C GLU A 73 25.35 9.39 23.74
N GLU A 74 25.97 8.26 24.09
CA GLU A 74 25.90 7.06 23.27
C GLU A 74 24.57 6.32 23.50
N GLY A 75 23.88 5.94 22.42
CA GLY A 75 22.59 5.24 22.48
C GLY A 75 21.38 6.13 22.79
N GLY A 76 21.56 7.45 22.86
CA GLY A 76 20.50 8.45 22.98
C GLY A 76 19.98 8.96 21.63
N ASP A 77 19.33 10.12 21.66
CA ASP A 77 18.99 10.87 20.46
C ASP A 77 20.20 11.62 19.89
N THR A 78 20.04 12.36 18.80
CA THR A 78 21.14 13.07 18.14
C THR A 78 21.57 14.37 18.83
N LYS A 79 21.20 14.54 20.10
CA LYS A 79 21.53 15.73 20.89
C LYS A 79 23.01 15.75 21.23
N ILE A 80 23.62 16.91 21.01
CA ILE A 80 24.99 17.20 21.38
C ILE A 80 25.04 18.43 22.28
N ALA A 81 26.11 18.55 23.07
CA ALA A 81 26.51 19.77 23.75
C ALA A 81 27.76 20.34 23.07
N SER A 82 27.84 21.66 22.88
CA SER A 82 29.03 22.34 22.33
C SER A 82 29.49 23.52 23.17
N SER A 83 30.78 23.86 23.08
CA SER A 83 31.34 25.09 23.68
C SER A 83 30.96 26.34 22.88
N SER A 84 30.69 26.20 21.58
CA SER A 84 30.31 27.30 20.71
C SER A 84 29.13 26.92 19.81
N ILE A 85 28.25 27.88 19.58
CA ILE A 85 27.11 27.70 18.67
C ILE A 85 26.82 29.01 17.91
N THR A 86 26.64 28.91 16.60
CA THR A 86 26.11 29.99 15.77
C THR A 86 24.65 29.71 15.46
N ILE A 87 23.76 30.66 15.75
CA ILE A 87 22.35 30.56 15.39
C ILE A 87 22.20 31.18 14.00
N LYS A 88 22.09 30.38 12.94
CA LYS A 88 22.15 30.91 11.58
C LYS A 88 20.88 31.64 11.20
N ASP A 89 19.79 30.87 11.08
CA ASP A 89 18.53 31.32 10.53
C ASP A 89 17.38 30.72 11.32
N GLU A 90 16.36 31.52 11.58
CA GLU A 90 15.10 31.01 12.11
C GLU A 90 14.32 30.28 11.01
N LEU A 91 13.79 29.11 11.36
CA LEU A 91 13.04 28.25 10.46
C LEU A 91 11.57 28.27 10.84
N THR A 92 10.69 28.47 9.85
CA THR A 92 9.27 28.16 10.00
C THR A 92 9.08 26.67 10.24
N LEU A 93 7.97 26.25 10.87
CA LEU A 93 7.70 24.83 11.10
C LEU A 93 7.75 23.98 9.81
N PRO A 94 7.18 24.42 8.65
CA PRO A 94 7.33 23.69 7.39
C PRO A 94 8.79 23.54 6.94
N GLN A 95 9.60 24.60 7.02
CA GLN A 95 11.02 24.53 6.69
C GLN A 95 11.76 23.58 7.64
N PHE A 96 11.45 23.61 8.93
CA PHE A 96 12.06 22.73 9.92
C PHE A 96 11.74 21.26 9.66
N ILE A 97 10.48 20.96 9.30
CA ILE A 97 10.05 19.61 8.90
C ILE A 97 10.79 19.16 7.63
N GLN A 98 10.91 20.04 6.64
CA GLN A 98 11.63 19.75 5.40
C GLN A 98 13.09 19.37 5.68
N ARG A 99 13.76 20.06 6.61
CA ARG A 99 15.13 19.70 7.05
C ARG A 99 15.20 18.34 7.71
N GLY A 100 14.16 17.95 8.45
CA GLY A 100 14.07 16.61 9.04
C GLY A 100 13.97 15.53 7.98
N ILE A 101 13.17 15.76 6.94
CA ILE A 101 13.06 14.86 5.78
C ILE A 101 14.41 14.73 5.06
N GLU A 102 15.08 15.87 4.79
CA GLU A 102 16.40 15.89 4.14
C GLU A 102 17.47 15.14 4.94
N TRP A 103 17.47 15.30 6.28
CA TRP A 103 18.38 14.57 7.15
C TRP A 103 18.14 13.06 7.06
N ILE A 104 16.89 12.60 7.12
CA ILE A 104 16.56 11.17 6.95
C ILE A 104 17.06 10.67 5.59
N TRP A 105 16.78 11.41 4.51
CA TRP A 105 17.23 11.06 3.16
C TRP A 105 18.75 10.96 3.04
N SER A 106 19.50 11.74 3.84
CA SER A 106 20.95 11.68 3.89
C SER A 106 21.49 10.43 4.60
N LYS A 107 20.69 9.81 5.49
CA LYS A 107 21.05 8.58 6.21
C LYS A 107 20.65 7.30 5.46
N ILE A 108 19.80 7.40 4.44
CA ILE A 108 19.43 6.26 3.60
C ILE A 108 20.67 5.78 2.85
N ASP A 109 21.00 4.49 3.01
CA ASP A 109 22.02 3.84 2.21
C ASP A 109 21.52 3.70 0.76
N LYS A 110 22.05 4.55 -0.12
CA LYS A 110 21.69 4.59 -1.54
C LYS A 110 22.23 3.39 -2.33
N SER A 111 23.06 2.55 -1.72
CA SER A 111 23.50 1.28 -2.31
C SER A 111 22.47 0.16 -2.13
N LEU A 112 21.57 0.31 -1.16
CA LEU A 112 20.35 -0.48 -1.05
C LEU A 112 19.29 0.06 -2.01
N GLU A 113 19.60 0.03 -3.31
CA GLU A 113 18.60 0.26 -4.34
C GLU A 113 17.51 -0.80 -4.13
N GLN A 114 16.29 -0.37 -3.83
CA GLN A 114 15.12 -1.26 -3.78
C GLN A 114 15.15 -2.10 -5.06
N GLN A 115 15.40 -3.41 -4.93
CA GLN A 115 15.51 -4.36 -6.04
C GLN A 115 14.16 -4.51 -6.75
N ILE A 116 13.71 -3.48 -7.44
CA ILE A 116 12.77 -3.61 -8.54
C ILE A 116 13.63 -4.16 -9.68
N MET A 117 13.71 -5.49 -9.76
CA MET A 117 14.42 -6.19 -10.82
C MET A 117 13.67 -5.97 -12.14
N CYS A 118 13.87 -4.83 -12.79
CA CYS A 118 13.37 -4.56 -14.13
C CYS A 118 14.20 -5.36 -15.14
N GLY A 119 13.64 -6.46 -15.66
CA GLY A 119 14.32 -7.31 -16.65
C GLY A 119 13.39 -8.37 -17.25
N SER A 120 13.84 -9.10 -18.26
CA SER A 120 12.99 -10.09 -18.95
C SER A 120 12.64 -11.31 -18.07
N TRP A 121 13.45 -11.64 -17.06
CA TRP A 121 13.31 -12.85 -16.24
C TRP A 121 13.69 -12.57 -14.78
N SER A 122 12.87 -12.99 -13.80
CA SER A 122 13.25 -13.04 -12.38
C SER A 122 12.65 -14.24 -11.65
N ALA A 123 13.31 -14.72 -10.59
CA ALA A 123 12.77 -15.78 -9.75
C ALA A 123 11.71 -15.27 -8.75
N ALA A 124 11.82 -14.02 -8.32
CA ALA A 124 11.00 -13.43 -7.28
C ALA A 124 9.92 -12.48 -7.86
N THR A 125 10.11 -11.17 -7.69
CA THR A 125 9.20 -10.14 -8.21
C THR A 125 9.78 -9.54 -9.49
N ASN A 126 8.94 -9.38 -10.52
CA ASN A 126 9.31 -8.72 -11.78
C ASN A 126 8.17 -7.79 -12.24
N THR A 127 8.53 -6.76 -13.00
CA THR A 127 7.60 -5.92 -13.77
C THR A 127 7.74 -6.16 -15.29
N GLY A 128 8.73 -6.94 -15.72
CA GLY A 128 9.00 -7.29 -17.11
C GLY A 128 8.30 -8.57 -17.61
N ASN A 129 8.97 -9.32 -18.49
CA ASN A 129 8.29 -10.35 -19.29
C ASN A 129 7.92 -11.62 -18.50
N ARG A 130 8.77 -12.10 -17.59
CA ARG A 130 8.54 -13.38 -16.90
C ARG A 130 9.01 -13.38 -15.45
N SER A 131 8.23 -14.00 -14.56
CA SER A 131 8.74 -14.40 -13.24
C SER A 131 8.18 -15.73 -12.73
N ALA A 132 8.86 -16.37 -11.78
CA ALA A 132 8.34 -17.56 -11.13
C ALA A 132 7.30 -17.22 -10.05
N ALA A 133 7.57 -16.23 -9.19
CA ALA A 133 6.66 -15.86 -8.11
C ALA A 133 5.64 -14.78 -8.51
N THR A 134 6.01 -13.51 -8.52
CA THR A 134 5.07 -12.40 -8.78
C THR A 134 5.50 -11.62 -10.00
N ASN A 135 4.61 -11.44 -10.97
CA ASN A 135 4.82 -10.53 -12.11
C ASN A 135 3.69 -9.50 -12.16
N THR A 136 4.00 -8.30 -12.65
CA THR A 136 2.98 -7.31 -13.02
C THR A 136 2.93 -7.05 -14.53
N GLY A 137 3.87 -7.64 -15.28
CA GLY A 137 3.94 -7.60 -16.75
C GLY A 137 3.30 -8.81 -17.43
N TYR A 138 4.04 -9.49 -18.31
CA TYR A 138 3.42 -10.42 -19.28
C TYR A 138 3.06 -11.80 -18.69
N GLN A 139 3.99 -12.49 -18.02
CA GLN A 139 3.76 -13.87 -17.54
C GLN A 139 4.32 -14.15 -16.14
N SER A 140 3.61 -14.93 -15.33
CA SER A 140 4.19 -15.58 -14.15
C SER A 140 3.69 -17.01 -13.92
N ALA A 141 4.42 -17.81 -13.13
CA ALA A 141 3.94 -19.12 -12.71
C ALA A 141 2.94 -19.01 -11.55
N ALA A 142 3.24 -18.25 -10.49
CA ALA A 142 2.34 -18.10 -9.34
C ALA A 142 1.33 -16.94 -9.52
N THR A 143 1.72 -15.69 -9.27
CA THR A 143 0.78 -14.55 -9.27
C THR A 143 1.13 -13.56 -10.38
N ASN A 144 0.18 -13.20 -11.24
CA ASN A 144 0.32 -12.09 -12.19
C ASN A 144 -0.80 -11.07 -11.99
N THR A 145 -0.54 -9.80 -12.25
CA THR A 145 -1.59 -8.77 -12.35
C THR A 145 -1.77 -8.24 -13.78
N GLY A 146 -0.93 -8.67 -14.72
CA GLY A 146 -0.98 -8.33 -16.14
C GLY A 146 -1.60 -9.44 -16.99
N TYR A 147 -0.87 -9.93 -18.00
CA TYR A 147 -1.50 -10.71 -19.09
C TYR A 147 -1.82 -12.17 -18.70
N GLN A 148 -0.85 -12.93 -18.17
CA GLN A 148 -1.02 -14.37 -17.97
C GLN A 148 -0.38 -14.92 -16.69
N SER A 149 -1.04 -15.85 -16.00
CA SER A 149 -0.40 -16.70 -14.99
C SER A 149 -0.87 -18.16 -15.00
N ALA A 150 -0.10 -19.06 -14.41
CA ALA A 150 -0.56 -20.43 -14.21
C ALA A 150 -1.48 -20.56 -12.99
N ALA A 151 -1.13 -19.98 -11.84
CA ALA A 151 -1.95 -20.08 -10.62
C ALA A 151 -2.99 -18.95 -10.50
N THR A 152 -2.59 -17.73 -10.16
CA THR A 152 -3.53 -16.62 -9.88
C THR A 152 -3.26 -15.44 -10.78
N ASN A 153 -4.26 -14.93 -11.51
CA ASN A 153 -4.17 -13.68 -12.25
C ASN A 153 -5.28 -12.72 -11.83
N THR A 154 -5.03 -11.41 -11.89
CA THR A 154 -6.08 -10.39 -11.76
C THR A 154 -6.36 -9.64 -13.06
N GLY A 155 -5.56 -9.86 -14.11
CA GLY A 155 -5.74 -9.31 -15.45
C GLY A 155 -6.39 -10.30 -16.43
N ASP A 156 -5.74 -10.58 -17.55
CA ASP A 156 -6.44 -11.16 -18.71
C ASP A 156 -6.68 -12.67 -18.59
N TRP A 157 -5.67 -13.46 -18.22
CA TRP A 157 -5.81 -14.92 -18.24
C TRP A 157 -5.09 -15.66 -17.10
N SER A 158 -5.74 -16.70 -16.56
CA SER A 158 -5.06 -17.67 -15.68
C SER A 158 -5.46 -19.12 -16.00
N ALA A 159 -4.59 -20.10 -15.72
CA ALA A 159 -5.03 -21.50 -15.76
C ALA A 159 -5.93 -21.85 -14.54
N ALA A 160 -5.54 -21.50 -13.32
CA ALA A 160 -6.30 -21.86 -12.13
C ALA A 160 -7.34 -20.80 -11.71
N THR A 161 -6.92 -19.62 -11.21
CA THR A 161 -7.83 -18.60 -10.66
C THR A 161 -7.61 -17.25 -11.32
N ASN A 162 -8.65 -16.68 -11.93
CA ASN A 162 -8.64 -15.30 -12.43
C ASN A 162 -9.72 -14.46 -11.72
N THR A 163 -9.49 -13.17 -11.57
CA THR A 163 -10.53 -12.21 -11.18
C THR A 163 -10.91 -11.24 -12.30
N GLY A 164 -10.17 -11.23 -13.41
CA GLY A 164 -10.41 -10.41 -14.59
C GLY A 164 -11.10 -11.18 -15.72
N TYR A 165 -10.47 -11.26 -16.90
CA TYR A 165 -11.18 -11.63 -18.12
C TYR A 165 -11.45 -13.14 -18.24
N GLN A 166 -10.44 -14.00 -18.07
CA GLN A 166 -10.59 -15.42 -18.39
C GLN A 166 -9.83 -16.37 -17.46
N SER A 167 -10.45 -17.49 -17.06
CA SER A 167 -9.75 -18.61 -16.41
C SER A 167 -10.11 -19.97 -17.00
N ALA A 168 -9.24 -20.98 -16.92
CA ALA A 168 -9.67 -22.35 -17.19
C ALA A 168 -10.50 -22.93 -16.02
N ALA A 169 -10.03 -22.84 -14.77
CA ALA A 169 -10.74 -23.41 -13.63
C ALA A 169 -11.76 -22.44 -12.99
N THR A 170 -11.31 -21.39 -12.29
CA THR A 170 -12.19 -20.49 -11.52
C THR A 170 -12.01 -19.04 -11.94
N ASN A 171 -13.08 -18.37 -12.35
CA ASN A 171 -13.07 -16.93 -12.59
C ASN A 171 -14.14 -16.24 -11.72
N THR A 172 -13.90 -15.00 -11.33
CA THR A 172 -14.94 -14.13 -10.76
C THR A 172 -15.37 -13.00 -11.71
N GLY A 173 -14.68 -12.81 -12.83
CA GLY A 173 -15.02 -11.82 -13.86
C GLY A 173 -15.77 -12.42 -15.06
N ASP A 174 -15.23 -12.25 -16.27
CA ASP A 174 -16.05 -12.44 -17.48
C ASP A 174 -16.28 -13.90 -17.87
N TRP A 175 -15.23 -14.73 -17.86
CA TRP A 175 -15.32 -16.08 -18.43
C TRP A 175 -14.56 -17.15 -17.65
N SER A 176 -15.18 -18.32 -17.48
CA SER A 176 -14.43 -19.54 -17.15
C SER A 176 -14.88 -20.79 -17.91
N ALA A 177 -14.02 -21.80 -18.01
CA ALA A 177 -14.44 -23.10 -18.51
C ALA A 177 -15.18 -23.91 -17.42
N ALA A 178 -14.66 -23.96 -16.19
CA ALA A 178 -15.25 -24.79 -15.14
C ALA A 178 -16.23 -24.04 -14.21
N THR A 179 -15.76 -23.03 -13.44
CA THR A 179 -16.60 -22.31 -12.47
C THR A 179 -16.45 -20.81 -12.64
N ASN A 180 -17.54 -20.07 -12.85
CA ASN A 180 -17.53 -18.61 -12.85
C ASN A 180 -18.55 -18.08 -11.83
N THR A 181 -18.28 -16.95 -11.21
CA THR A 181 -19.27 -16.21 -10.42
C THR A 181 -19.76 -14.94 -11.11
N GLY A 182 -19.13 -14.54 -12.21
CA GLY A 182 -19.50 -13.38 -13.02
C GLY A 182 -20.30 -13.74 -14.27
N ARG A 183 -19.81 -13.35 -15.45
CA ARG A 183 -20.66 -13.27 -16.64
C ARG A 183 -20.98 -14.60 -17.30
N TRP A 184 -19.97 -15.45 -17.53
CA TRP A 184 -20.17 -16.69 -18.28
C TRP A 184 -19.32 -17.87 -17.78
N SER A 185 -19.90 -19.07 -17.73
CA SER A 185 -19.13 -20.32 -17.62
C SER A 185 -19.63 -21.41 -18.57
N ALA A 186 -18.72 -22.29 -19.02
CA ALA A 186 -19.15 -23.46 -19.78
C ALA A 186 -19.83 -24.50 -18.87
N ALA A 187 -19.23 -24.84 -17.72
CA ALA A 187 -19.81 -25.81 -16.80
C ALA A 187 -20.72 -25.14 -15.77
N THR A 188 -20.18 -24.45 -14.76
CA THR A 188 -20.96 -23.91 -13.64
C THR A 188 -20.84 -22.40 -13.55
N ASN A 189 -21.95 -21.68 -13.55
CA ASN A 189 -21.97 -20.26 -13.23
C ASN A 189 -22.91 -19.99 -12.05
N THR A 190 -22.63 -18.96 -11.26
CA THR A 190 -23.58 -18.41 -10.27
C THR A 190 -24.10 -17.02 -10.64
N GLY A 191 -23.54 -16.39 -11.68
CA GLY A 191 -23.98 -15.11 -12.22
C GLY A 191 -24.85 -15.29 -13.47
N ASN A 192 -24.50 -14.63 -14.57
CA ASN A 192 -25.48 -14.36 -15.63
C ASN A 192 -25.78 -15.58 -16.51
N ARG A 193 -24.77 -16.34 -16.93
CA ARG A 193 -24.97 -17.38 -17.96
C ARG A 193 -24.08 -18.61 -17.80
N SER A 194 -24.64 -19.81 -17.98
CA SER A 194 -23.83 -21.00 -18.25
C SER A 194 -24.37 -21.88 -19.38
N ALA A 195 -23.53 -22.78 -19.90
CA ALA A 195 -24.01 -23.83 -20.80
C ALA A 195 -24.59 -25.03 -20.02
N ALA A 196 -23.93 -25.52 -18.96
CA ALA A 196 -24.41 -26.71 -18.23
C ALA A 196 -25.29 -26.37 -17.01
N THR A 197 -24.74 -25.71 -15.99
CA THR A 197 -25.45 -25.44 -14.73
C THR A 197 -25.33 -23.97 -14.34
N ASN A 198 -26.43 -23.26 -14.14
CA ASN A 198 -26.42 -21.91 -13.59
C ASN A 198 -27.31 -21.86 -12.33
N THR A 199 -26.97 -20.98 -11.39
CA THR A 199 -27.86 -20.62 -10.28
C THR A 199 -28.41 -19.20 -10.38
N GLY A 200 -27.89 -18.37 -11.30
CA GLY A 200 -28.40 -17.04 -11.61
C GLY A 200 -29.36 -17.00 -12.80
N ASP A 201 -29.08 -16.13 -13.79
CA ASP A 201 -30.12 -15.74 -14.74
C ASP A 201 -30.45 -16.80 -15.78
N TRP A 202 -29.44 -17.41 -16.41
CA TRP A 202 -29.69 -18.30 -17.56
C TRP A 202 -28.78 -19.53 -17.63
N SER A 203 -29.34 -20.70 -17.96
CA SER A 203 -28.56 -21.86 -18.42
C SER A 203 -29.15 -22.54 -19.65
N ALA A 204 -28.32 -23.17 -20.48
CA ALA A 204 -28.83 -24.01 -21.57
C ALA A 204 -29.40 -25.33 -21.02
N ALA A 205 -28.67 -26.03 -20.14
CA ALA A 205 -29.14 -27.30 -19.61
C ALA A 205 -29.92 -27.15 -18.30
N THR A 206 -29.28 -26.76 -17.20
CA THR A 206 -29.92 -26.71 -15.87
C THR A 206 -29.77 -25.32 -15.26
N ASN A 207 -30.89 -24.68 -14.92
CA ASN A 207 -30.86 -23.47 -14.09
C ASN A 207 -31.67 -23.69 -12.80
N THR A 208 -31.29 -23.00 -11.73
CA THR A 208 -32.12 -22.89 -10.51
C THR A 208 -32.65 -21.48 -10.28
N GLY A 209 -32.22 -20.50 -11.08
CA GLY A 209 -32.71 -19.13 -11.04
C GLY A 209 -33.75 -18.86 -12.14
N TYR A 210 -33.51 -17.82 -12.94
CA TYR A 210 -34.58 -17.23 -13.75
C TYR A 210 -35.01 -18.09 -14.95
N GLN A 211 -34.08 -18.56 -15.79
CA GLN A 211 -34.44 -19.24 -17.02
C GLN A 211 -33.52 -20.40 -17.42
N SER A 212 -34.07 -21.47 -17.98
CA SER A 212 -33.29 -22.44 -18.76
C SER A 212 -33.95 -22.92 -20.05
N ALA A 213 -33.16 -23.53 -20.95
CA ALA A 213 -33.73 -24.19 -22.12
C ALA A 213 -34.26 -25.60 -21.78
N ALA A 214 -33.48 -26.44 -21.09
CA ALA A 214 -33.90 -27.79 -20.74
C ALA A 214 -34.64 -27.86 -19.39
N THR A 215 -33.94 -27.77 -18.27
CA THR A 215 -34.52 -27.98 -16.93
C THR A 215 -34.34 -26.73 -16.08
N ASN A 216 -35.43 -26.17 -15.54
CA ASN A 216 -35.35 -25.11 -14.52
C ASN A 216 -36.07 -25.57 -13.25
N THR A 217 -35.62 -25.09 -12.11
CA THR A 217 -36.34 -25.20 -10.84
C THR A 217 -36.89 -23.87 -10.32
N GLY A 218 -36.46 -22.74 -10.92
CA GLY A 218 -37.01 -21.41 -10.66
C GLY A 218 -38.09 -21.01 -11.65
N ASP A 219 -37.96 -19.81 -12.25
CA ASP A 219 -39.12 -19.16 -12.85
C ASP A 219 -39.56 -19.80 -14.17
N ARG A 220 -38.63 -20.04 -15.11
CA ARG A 220 -39.00 -20.40 -16.49
C ARG A 220 -38.15 -21.49 -17.13
N SER A 221 -38.75 -22.40 -17.88
CA SER A 221 -38.01 -23.23 -18.84
C SER A 221 -38.73 -23.49 -20.15
N ALA A 222 -38.00 -23.90 -21.20
CA ALA A 222 -38.64 -24.34 -22.43
C ALA A 222 -39.13 -25.80 -22.32
N ALA A 223 -38.33 -26.73 -21.80
CA ALA A 223 -38.73 -28.14 -21.67
C ALA A 223 -39.39 -28.44 -20.32
N THR A 224 -38.63 -28.57 -19.25
CA THR A 224 -39.13 -29.03 -17.94
C THR A 224 -38.93 -27.95 -16.88
N ASN A 225 -39.98 -27.52 -16.18
CA ASN A 225 -39.85 -26.66 -15.01
C ASN A 225 -40.47 -27.33 -13.78
N THR A 226 -39.91 -27.07 -12.60
CA THR A 226 -40.52 -27.42 -11.32
C THR A 226 -41.00 -26.20 -10.53
N GLY A 227 -40.70 -24.99 -10.99
CA GLY A 227 -41.22 -23.74 -10.43
C GLY A 227 -42.40 -23.18 -11.23
N ASP A 228 -42.27 -21.94 -11.69
CA ASP A 228 -43.45 -21.16 -12.11
C ASP A 228 -44.01 -21.55 -13.48
N CYS A 229 -43.19 -21.55 -14.54
CA CYS A 229 -43.69 -21.84 -15.88
C CYS A 229 -42.78 -22.65 -16.79
N SER A 230 -43.38 -23.47 -17.65
CA SER A 230 -42.67 -24.06 -18.79
C SER A 230 -43.51 -24.10 -20.08
N ALA A 231 -42.84 -24.25 -21.22
CA ALA A 231 -43.55 -24.48 -22.47
C ALA A 231 -44.02 -25.93 -22.62
N ALA A 232 -43.20 -26.93 -22.29
CA ALA A 232 -43.59 -28.33 -22.41
C ALA A 232 -44.19 -28.90 -21.10
N THR A 233 -43.36 -29.24 -20.12
CA THR A 233 -43.80 -29.94 -18.90
C THR A 233 -43.54 -29.08 -17.67
N ASN A 234 -44.55 -28.79 -16.86
CA ASN A 234 -44.36 -28.15 -15.56
C ASN A 234 -44.90 -29.06 -14.45
N THR A 235 -44.19 -29.12 -13.33
CA THR A 235 -44.63 -29.77 -12.09
C THR A 235 -45.03 -28.77 -11.00
N GLY A 236 -44.83 -27.48 -11.23
CA GLY A 236 -45.32 -26.39 -10.38
C GLY A 236 -46.56 -25.73 -10.97
N ASN A 237 -46.48 -24.42 -11.25
CA ASN A 237 -47.70 -23.61 -11.40
C ASN A 237 -48.38 -23.72 -12.78
N ARG A 238 -47.64 -23.57 -13.89
CA ARG A 238 -48.25 -23.49 -15.25
C ARG A 238 -47.39 -24.07 -16.36
N SER A 239 -48.01 -24.75 -17.32
CA SER A 239 -47.35 -25.16 -18.58
C SER A 239 -48.23 -24.87 -19.79
N ALA A 240 -47.63 -24.68 -20.97
CA ALA A 240 -48.40 -24.61 -22.21
C ALA A 240 -48.88 -25.97 -22.74
N ALA A 241 -48.16 -27.06 -22.46
CA ALA A 241 -48.56 -28.41 -22.89
C ALA A 241 -49.06 -29.31 -21.74
N THR A 242 -48.20 -29.64 -20.77
CA THR A 242 -48.52 -30.62 -19.72
C THR A 242 -48.17 -30.10 -18.33
N ASN A 243 -49.19 -29.89 -17.49
CA ASN A 243 -49.00 -29.53 -16.09
C ASN A 243 -49.31 -30.75 -15.22
N THR A 244 -48.35 -31.17 -14.42
CA THR A 244 -48.47 -32.31 -13.50
C THR A 244 -48.36 -31.90 -12.04
N GLY A 245 -48.33 -30.60 -11.75
CA GLY A 245 -48.53 -30.06 -10.40
C GLY A 245 -50.01 -30.14 -10.00
N ASP A 246 -50.25 -30.21 -8.70
CA ASP A 246 -51.60 -30.25 -8.11
C ASP A 246 -52.38 -28.94 -8.31
#